data_AF-A0A438FZH2-F1
#
_entry.id   AF-A0A438FZH2-F1
#
_cell.length_a   1.000
_cell.length_b   1.000
_cell.length_c   1.000
_cell.angle_alpha   90.00
_cell.angle_beta   90.00
_cell.angle_gamma   90.00
#
_symmetry.space_group_name_H-M   'P 1'
#
loop_
_entity.id
_entity.type
_entity.pdbx_description
1 polymer ?
#
loop_
_entity_poly.entity_id
_entity_poly.type
_entity_poly.pdbx_seq_one_letter_code
_entity_poly.pdbx_strand_id
1 'polypeptide(L)'
;MFYQLLFQNRIGADIIMALDDVVKTTITGPRVEEAMYRTLRWIDRCIAAHKRPEEQNLFGIVQGGLDPVLRDICVRGLVDRKLPGYVMLPLVNDAGFRRINYAIGGLSGGEDKNSFWRVVAQCTAALPEDKPRYVMGVGYPLDIVVCSALGADMYDCVYPTRTARFGTALVPE
;
A
#
# COMPACT_ATOMS: atom_id res chain seq x y z
N MET A 1 7.34 -17.25 -5.96
CA MET A 1 6.22 -16.32 -5.70
C MET A 1 5.22 -16.85 -4.68
N PHE A 2 4.72 -18.09 -4.79
CA PHE A 2 3.70 -18.65 -3.88
C PHE A 2 4.09 -18.75 -2.39
N TYR A 3 5.38 -18.67 -2.06
CA TYR A 3 5.83 -18.84 -0.67
C TYR A 3 5.65 -17.60 0.21
N GLN A 4 5.56 -16.39 -0.35
CA GLN A 4 5.54 -15.16 0.46
C GLN A 4 4.29 -15.07 1.36
N LEU A 5 3.10 -15.45 0.87
CA LEU A 5 1.90 -15.55 1.70
C LEU A 5 2.01 -16.66 2.74
N LEU A 6 2.56 -17.83 2.36
CA LEU A 6 2.75 -18.94 3.29
C LEU A 6 3.64 -18.56 4.47
N PHE A 7 4.71 -17.80 4.24
CA PHE A 7 5.58 -17.32 5.32
C PHE A 7 4.86 -16.32 6.22
N GLN A 8 4.14 -15.35 5.67
CA GLN A 8 3.37 -14.39 6.48
C GLN A 8 2.25 -15.09 7.28
N ASN A 9 1.59 -16.10 6.68
CA ASN A 9 0.60 -16.93 7.39
C ASN A 9 1.22 -17.70 8.57
N ARG A 10 2.45 -18.21 8.41
CA ARG A 10 3.18 -18.96 9.45
C ARG A 10 3.77 -18.09 10.56
N ILE A 11 4.32 -16.93 10.21
CA ILE A 11 4.81 -15.95 11.19
C ILE A 11 3.65 -15.44 12.06
N GLY A 12 2.42 -15.49 11.52
CA GLY A 12 1.23 -15.11 12.26
C GLY A 12 1.03 -13.59 12.34
N ALA A 13 1.49 -12.86 11.33
CA ALA A 13 1.30 -11.41 11.24
C ALA A 13 -0.19 -11.04 11.12
N ASP A 14 -0.66 -10.04 11.86
CA ASP A 14 -2.05 -9.59 11.81
C ASP A 14 -2.39 -8.85 10.50
N ILE A 15 -1.39 -8.20 9.91
CA ILE A 15 -1.45 -7.52 8.61
C ILE A 15 -0.39 -8.13 7.70
N ILE A 16 -0.81 -8.55 6.51
CA ILE A 16 0.06 -9.16 5.50
C ILE A 16 0.02 -8.33 4.22
N MET A 17 1.18 -8.17 3.59
CA MET A 17 1.31 -7.38 2.37
C MET A 17 1.26 -8.30 1.15
N ALA A 18 0.54 -7.90 0.09
CA ALA A 18 0.62 -8.58 -1.18
C ALA A 18 2.00 -8.38 -1.81
N LEU A 19 2.50 -9.38 -2.54
CA LEU A 19 3.72 -9.20 -3.31
C LEU A 19 3.47 -8.26 -4.49
N ASP A 20 4.35 -7.28 -4.68
CA ASP A 20 4.33 -6.32 -5.76
C ASP A 20 5.68 -6.27 -6.51
N ASP A 21 5.64 -5.68 -7.70
CA ASP A 21 6.85 -5.42 -8.51
C ASP A 21 7.21 -3.93 -8.39
N VAL A 22 8.18 -3.64 -7.51
CA VAL A 22 8.61 -2.27 -7.23
C VAL A 22 9.64 -1.82 -8.27
N VAL A 23 9.41 -0.64 -8.82
CA VAL A 23 10.38 0.09 -9.64
C VAL A 23 10.77 1.39 -8.94
N LYS A 24 12.00 1.86 -9.18
CA LYS A 24 12.43 3.17 -8.68
C LYS A 24 11.54 4.25 -9.28
N THR A 25 11.06 5.18 -8.46
CA THR A 25 10.12 6.25 -8.85
C THR A 25 10.61 7.13 -10.00
N THR A 26 11.93 7.27 -10.13
CA THR A 26 12.57 8.08 -11.18
C THR A 26 12.71 7.34 -12.52
N ILE A 27 12.37 6.05 -12.59
CA ILE A 27 12.37 5.31 -13.86
C ILE A 27 11.13 5.71 -14.65
N THR A 28 11.30 5.96 -15.94
CA THR A 28 10.22 6.26 -16.88
C THR A 28 10.14 5.19 -17.97
N GLY A 29 9.01 5.13 -18.68
CA GLY A 29 8.82 4.24 -19.82
C GLY A 29 8.15 2.89 -19.49
N PRO A 30 8.21 1.91 -20.42
CA PRO A 30 7.37 0.70 -20.40
C PRO A 30 7.56 -0.17 -19.15
N ARG A 31 8.71 -0.08 -18.49
CA ARG A 31 9.00 -0.85 -17.28
C ARG A 31 8.05 -0.54 -16.12
N VAL A 32 7.59 0.72 -16.00
CA VAL A 32 6.67 1.16 -14.93
C VAL A 32 5.29 0.54 -15.15
N GLU A 33 4.80 0.59 -16.38
CA GLU A 33 3.53 -0.04 -16.79
C GLU A 33 3.58 -1.56 -16.58
N GLU A 34 4.66 -2.21 -17.01
CA GLU A 34 4.85 -3.66 -16.81
C GLU A 34 4.82 -4.02 -15.32
N ALA A 35 5.50 -3.24 -14.47
CA ALA A 35 5.55 -3.44 -13.03
C ALA A 35 4.15 -3.34 -12.39
N MET A 36 3.40 -2.31 -12.79
CA MET A 36 2.04 -2.06 -12.30
C MET A 36 1.10 -3.21 -12.69
N TYR A 37 1.08 -3.63 -13.96
CA TYR A 37 0.24 -4.76 -14.38
C TYR A 37 0.69 -6.09 -13.77
N ARG A 38 2.00 -6.28 -13.56
CA ARG A 38 2.51 -7.46 -12.87
C ARG A 38 2.04 -7.50 -11.43
N THR A 39 2.06 -6.36 -10.73
CA THR A 39 1.52 -6.19 -9.38
C THR A 39 0.03 -6.55 -9.33
N LEU A 40 -0.77 -6.09 -10.30
CA LEU A 40 -2.19 -6.45 -10.42
C LEU A 40 -2.41 -7.95 -10.65
N ARG A 41 -1.59 -8.61 -11.48
CA ARG A 41 -1.66 -10.08 -11.64
C ARG A 41 -1.21 -10.82 -10.38
N TRP A 42 -0.33 -10.21 -9.60
CA TRP A 42 0.26 -10.80 -8.41
C TRP A 42 -0.67 -10.77 -7.21
N ILE A 43 -1.46 -9.71 -7.04
CA ILE A 43 -2.50 -9.66 -6.00
C ILE A 43 -3.51 -10.80 -6.16
N ASP A 44 -3.94 -11.15 -7.39
CA ASP A 44 -4.86 -12.27 -7.63
C ASP A 44 -4.31 -13.59 -7.09
N ARG A 45 -2.99 -13.80 -7.25
CA ARG A 45 -2.29 -14.97 -6.74
C ARG A 45 -2.13 -14.91 -5.22
N CYS A 46 -1.94 -13.73 -4.65
CA CYS A 46 -1.85 -13.52 -3.21
C CYS A 46 -3.19 -13.82 -2.53
N ILE A 47 -4.31 -13.35 -3.11
CA ILE A 47 -5.66 -13.65 -2.67
C ILE A 47 -5.88 -15.16 -2.62
N ALA A 48 -5.56 -15.87 -3.71
CA ALA A 48 -5.76 -17.32 -3.78
C ALA A 48 -4.85 -18.12 -2.82
N ALA A 49 -3.67 -17.57 -2.51
CA ALA A 49 -2.70 -18.20 -1.62
C ALA A 49 -2.95 -17.94 -0.13
N HIS A 50 -3.69 -16.88 0.22
CA HIS A 50 -3.97 -16.53 1.62
C HIS A 50 -4.86 -17.58 2.28
N LYS A 51 -4.37 -18.20 3.37
CA LYS A 51 -5.08 -19.29 4.07
C LYS A 51 -5.72 -18.89 5.40
N ARG A 52 -5.52 -17.66 5.89
CA ARG A 52 -6.06 -17.18 7.18
C ARG A 52 -6.83 -15.86 7.04
N PRO A 53 -7.82 -15.75 6.15
CA PRO A 53 -8.53 -14.49 5.87
C PRO A 53 -9.36 -13.96 7.05
N GLU A 54 -9.71 -14.82 8.00
CA GLU A 54 -10.46 -14.44 9.21
C GLU A 54 -9.59 -13.84 10.32
N GLU A 55 -8.26 -14.01 10.21
CA GLU A 55 -7.29 -13.67 11.27
C GLU A 55 -6.22 -12.69 10.78
N GLN A 56 -5.95 -12.63 9.48
CA GLN A 56 -4.89 -11.79 8.92
C GLN A 56 -5.40 -10.98 7.73
N ASN A 57 -5.10 -9.68 7.75
CA ASN A 57 -5.64 -8.71 6.80
C ASN A 57 -4.67 -8.48 5.65
N LEU A 58 -5.12 -8.70 4.43
CA LEU A 58 -4.30 -8.56 3.23
C LEU A 58 -4.36 -7.13 2.68
N PHE A 59 -3.20 -6.50 2.52
CA PHE A 59 -3.05 -5.19 1.88
C PHE A 59 -2.55 -5.34 0.44
N GLY A 60 -3.31 -4.81 -0.51
CA GLY A 60 -2.91 -4.65 -1.90
C GLY A 60 -2.14 -3.34 -2.08
N ILE A 61 -1.12 -3.35 -2.94
CA ILE A 61 -0.20 -2.23 -3.08
C ILE A 61 -0.43 -1.53 -4.42
N VAL A 62 -0.83 -0.26 -4.37
CA VAL A 62 -0.95 0.62 -5.53
C VAL A 62 0.47 0.92 -6.03
N GLN A 63 0.72 0.59 -7.30
CA GLN A 63 1.94 0.90 -8.05
C GLN A 63 1.63 1.78 -9.25
N GLY A 64 2.66 2.24 -9.97
CA GLY A 64 2.51 3.12 -11.15
C GLY A 64 3.52 4.26 -11.23
N GLY A 65 4.53 4.29 -10.36
CA GLY A 65 5.53 5.36 -10.35
C GLY A 65 4.89 6.72 -10.08
N LEU A 66 5.29 7.75 -10.82
CA LEU A 66 4.71 9.10 -10.75
C LEU A 66 3.67 9.35 -11.85
N ASP A 67 3.27 8.33 -12.60
CA ASP A 67 2.30 8.45 -13.69
C ASP A 67 0.87 8.37 -13.14
N PRO A 68 0.07 9.46 -13.23
CA PRO A 68 -1.28 9.48 -12.69
C PRO A 68 -2.20 8.46 -13.38
N VAL A 69 -2.03 8.21 -14.68
CA VAL A 69 -2.87 7.26 -15.41
C VAL A 69 -2.61 5.83 -14.93
N LEU A 70 -1.34 5.47 -14.75
CA LEU A 70 -0.99 4.14 -14.24
C LEU A 70 -1.46 3.95 -12.79
N ARG A 71 -1.41 5.00 -11.96
CA ARG A 71 -1.96 4.99 -10.60
C ARG A 71 -3.46 4.74 -10.60
N ASP A 72 -4.22 5.42 -11.46
CA ASP A 72 -5.67 5.22 -11.59
C ASP A 72 -6.03 3.81 -12.09
N ILE A 73 -5.25 3.26 -13.02
CA ILE A 73 -5.43 1.87 -13.47
C ILE A 73 -5.19 0.90 -12.32
N CYS A 74 -4.12 1.10 -11.55
CA CYS A 74 -3.77 0.23 -10.43
C CYS A 74 -4.81 0.31 -9.30
N VAL A 75 -5.22 1.51 -8.91
CA VAL A 75 -6.27 1.74 -7.90
C VAL A 75 -7.56 1.05 -8.32
N ARG A 76 -8.07 1.32 -9.53
CA ARG A 76 -9.29 0.64 -10.03
C ARG A 76 -9.13 -0.87 -10.05
N GLY A 77 -7.99 -1.36 -10.55
CA GLY A 77 -7.70 -2.79 -10.54
C GLY A 77 -7.74 -3.42 -9.15
N LEU A 78 -7.25 -2.74 -8.11
CA LEU A 78 -7.31 -3.23 -6.74
C LEU A 78 -8.71 -3.12 -6.13
N VAL A 79 -9.44 -2.04 -6.41
CA VAL A 79 -10.80 -1.82 -5.90
C VAL A 79 -11.81 -2.80 -6.52
N ASP A 80 -11.66 -3.12 -7.80
CA ASP A 80 -12.53 -4.06 -8.52
C ASP A 80 -12.38 -5.50 -8.02
N ARG A 81 -11.21 -5.83 -7.44
CA ARG A 81 -10.91 -7.12 -6.82
C ARG A 81 -11.58 -7.25 -5.46
N LYS A 82 -12.91 -7.32 -5.49
CA LYS A 82 -13.72 -7.82 -4.37
C LYS A 82 -13.45 -9.33 -4.27
N LEU A 83 -12.90 -9.78 -3.16
CA LEU A 83 -12.56 -11.19 -2.91
C LEU A 83 -13.71 -12.12 -3.35
N PRO A 84 -13.50 -13.07 -4.28
CA PRO A 84 -14.49 -14.09 -4.60
C PRO A 84 -14.61 -15.05 -3.40
N GLY A 85 -15.80 -15.13 -2.80
CA GLY A 85 -16.09 -16.04 -1.68
C GLY A 85 -16.74 -15.39 -0.46
N TYR A 86 -16.74 -14.06 -0.36
CA TYR A 86 -17.51 -13.35 0.66
C TYR A 86 -18.90 -13.01 0.11
N VAL A 87 -19.85 -13.91 0.33
CA VAL A 87 -21.28 -13.63 0.16
C VAL A 87 -21.62 -12.35 0.94
N MET A 88 -22.40 -11.46 0.31
CA MET A 88 -23.04 -10.33 0.97
C MET A 88 -23.94 -10.86 2.09
N LEU A 89 -23.39 -11.03 3.29
CA LEU A 89 -24.20 -11.14 4.49
C LEU A 89 -24.42 -9.74 5.05
N PRO A 90 -25.67 -9.40 5.39
CA PRO A 90 -26.01 -8.07 5.86
C PRO A 90 -25.41 -7.82 7.24
N LEU A 91 -24.72 -6.68 7.36
CA LEU A 91 -24.70 -5.80 8.52
C LEU A 91 -24.68 -6.50 9.90
N VAL A 92 -23.50 -6.96 10.31
CA VAL A 92 -23.10 -6.98 11.73
C VAL A 92 -21.58 -6.75 11.83
N ASN A 93 -21.24 -5.47 12.04
CA ASN A 93 -20.10 -4.92 12.79
C ASN A 93 -18.63 -5.19 12.43
N ASP A 94 -18.23 -6.04 11.48
CA ASP A 94 -16.76 -6.18 11.19
C ASP A 94 -16.37 -6.62 9.76
N ALA A 95 -17.33 -6.77 8.84
CA ALA A 95 -17.07 -7.34 7.51
C ALA A 95 -16.27 -6.41 6.55
N GLY A 96 -16.09 -5.13 6.90
CA GLY A 96 -15.29 -4.19 6.11
C GLY A 96 -13.82 -4.60 6.06
N PHE A 97 -13.23 -4.97 7.20
CA PHE A 97 -11.79 -5.23 7.33
C PHE A 97 -11.32 -6.51 6.64
N ARG A 98 -12.24 -7.46 6.42
CA ARG A 98 -12.00 -8.78 5.80
C ARG A 98 -11.84 -8.74 4.27
N ARG A 99 -12.00 -7.55 3.66
CA ARG A 99 -11.65 -7.28 2.26
C ARG A 99 -10.21 -6.77 2.16
N ILE A 100 -9.65 -6.79 0.94
CA ILE A 100 -8.36 -6.15 0.68
C ILE A 100 -8.37 -4.72 1.23
N ASN A 101 -7.30 -4.38 1.93
CA ASN A 101 -6.99 -3.02 2.38
C ASN A 101 -5.88 -2.45 1.48
N TYR A 102 -5.62 -1.15 1.57
CA TYR A 102 -4.87 -0.49 0.52
C TYR A 102 -3.59 0.15 1.03
N ALA A 103 -2.51 -0.13 0.34
CA ALA A 103 -1.25 0.53 0.51
C ALA A 103 -0.87 1.29 -0.75
N ILE A 104 -0.14 2.40 -0.60
CA ILE A 104 0.42 3.21 -1.66
C ILE A 104 1.93 2.96 -1.63
N GLY A 105 2.41 2.23 -2.62
CA GLY A 105 3.80 1.79 -2.73
C GLY A 105 4.59 2.56 -3.78
N GLY A 106 5.90 2.34 -3.76
CA GLY A 106 6.83 2.92 -4.72
C GLY A 106 6.84 4.45 -4.68
N LEU A 107 6.96 5.04 -3.48
CA LEU A 107 7.00 6.49 -3.22
C LEU A 107 8.11 6.86 -2.20
N SER A 108 9.25 6.19 -2.31
CA SER A 108 10.44 6.48 -1.48
C SER A 108 11.72 6.30 -2.28
N GLY A 109 11.67 6.61 -3.59
CA GLY A 109 12.73 6.29 -4.55
C GLY A 109 13.61 7.48 -4.97
N GLY A 110 13.37 8.66 -4.40
CA GLY A 110 14.14 9.89 -4.64
C GLY A 110 13.42 10.94 -5.49
N GLU A 111 12.10 10.83 -5.61
CA GLU A 111 11.23 11.84 -6.22
C GLU A 111 11.18 13.15 -5.42
N ASP A 112 10.78 14.24 -6.09
CA ASP A 112 10.54 15.52 -5.42
C ASP A 112 9.23 15.51 -4.62
N LYS A 113 9.14 16.39 -3.62
CA LYS A 113 8.01 16.45 -2.68
C LYS A 113 6.67 16.77 -3.34
N ASN A 114 6.66 17.62 -4.37
CA ASN A 114 5.41 17.98 -5.04
C ASN A 114 4.86 16.79 -5.82
N SER A 115 5.72 16.06 -6.53
CA SER A 115 5.31 14.83 -7.22
C SER A 115 4.84 13.76 -6.25
N PHE A 116 5.57 13.55 -5.14
CA PHE A 116 5.18 12.63 -4.07
C PHE A 116 3.79 12.95 -3.51
N TRP A 117 3.55 14.19 -3.05
CA TRP A 117 2.26 14.58 -2.47
C TRP A 117 1.11 14.52 -3.47
N ARG A 118 1.34 14.84 -4.75
CA ARG A 118 0.32 14.70 -5.81
C ARG A 118 -0.13 13.25 -5.98
N VAL A 119 0.80 12.30 -5.99
CA VAL A 119 0.46 10.88 -6.11
C VAL A 119 -0.30 10.40 -4.87
N VAL A 120 0.13 10.80 -3.67
CA VAL A 120 -0.58 10.47 -2.43
C VAL A 120 -2.01 10.99 -2.48
N ALA A 121 -2.20 12.29 -2.78
CA ALA A 121 -3.52 12.93 -2.86
C ALA A 121 -4.45 12.24 -3.87
N GLN A 122 -3.91 11.90 -5.04
CA GLN A 122 -4.67 11.19 -6.07
C GLN A 122 -5.11 9.81 -5.59
N CYS A 123 -4.18 9.03 -5.01
CA CYS A 123 -4.48 7.68 -4.57
C CYS A 123 -5.47 7.68 -3.41
N THR A 124 -5.28 8.54 -2.40
CA THR A 124 -6.17 8.63 -1.23
C THR A 124 -7.59 9.06 -1.63
N ALA A 125 -7.73 9.98 -2.58
CA ALA A 125 -9.04 10.40 -3.10
C ALA A 125 -9.76 9.30 -3.90
N ALA A 126 -9.02 8.42 -4.57
CA ALA A 126 -9.60 7.34 -5.39
C ALA A 126 -9.84 6.04 -4.60
N LEU A 127 -9.16 5.86 -3.46
CA LEU A 127 -9.32 4.70 -2.59
C LEU A 127 -10.54 4.82 -1.67
N PRO A 128 -11.26 3.72 -1.36
CA PRO A 128 -12.43 3.76 -0.49
C PRO A 128 -12.15 4.40 0.89
N GLU A 129 -13.04 5.28 1.34
CA GLU A 129 -12.93 6.00 2.62
C GLU A 129 -13.16 5.12 3.85
N ASP A 130 -13.88 4.01 3.68
CA ASP A 130 -14.16 3.04 4.74
C ASP A 130 -13.00 2.06 4.99
N LYS A 131 -11.86 2.24 4.30
CA LYS A 131 -10.68 1.37 4.40
C LYS A 131 -9.41 2.17 4.74
N PRO A 132 -8.49 1.58 5.52
CA PRO A 132 -7.22 2.22 5.80
C PRO A 132 -6.36 2.35 4.53
N ARG A 133 -5.68 3.49 4.42
CA ARG A 133 -4.76 3.86 3.34
C ARG A 133 -3.35 4.01 3.90
N TYR A 134 -2.53 3.01 3.66
CA TYR A 134 -1.16 2.94 4.17
C TYR A 134 -0.15 3.50 3.16
N VAL A 135 0.58 4.56 3.50
CA VAL A 135 1.67 5.07 2.65
C VAL A 135 3.00 4.49 3.13
N MET A 136 3.59 3.63 2.30
CA MET A 136 4.76 2.84 2.66
C MET A 136 6.05 3.66 2.61
N GLY A 137 6.91 3.54 3.62
CA GLY A 137 8.26 4.10 3.66
C GLY A 137 8.36 5.58 4.05
N VAL A 138 7.26 6.20 4.50
CA VAL A 138 7.20 7.63 4.85
C VAL A 138 7.41 7.82 6.34
N GLY A 139 8.37 8.69 6.70
CA GLY A 139 8.73 8.90 8.12
C GLY A 139 9.23 10.27 8.51
N TYR A 140 9.40 11.20 7.57
CA TYR A 140 9.75 12.56 7.93
C TYR A 140 8.51 13.24 8.55
N PRO A 141 8.65 13.97 9.67
CA PRO A 141 7.49 14.54 10.40
C PRO A 141 6.55 15.37 9.51
N LEU A 142 7.10 16.27 8.69
CA LEU A 142 6.31 17.08 7.77
C LEU A 142 5.54 16.23 6.76
N ASP A 143 6.15 15.18 6.20
CA ASP A 143 5.47 14.30 5.25
C ASP A 143 4.32 13.54 5.91
N ILE A 144 4.49 13.08 7.15
CA ILE A 144 3.42 12.40 7.90
C ILE A 144 2.23 13.34 8.05
N VAL A 145 2.46 14.59 8.47
CA VAL A 145 1.41 15.60 8.64
C VAL A 145 0.71 15.90 7.31
N VAL A 146 1.47 16.14 6.24
CA VAL A 146 0.90 16.45 4.92
C VAL A 146 0.12 15.25 4.36
N CYS A 147 0.69 14.05 4.41
CA CYS A 147 0.00 12.85 3.95
C CYS A 147 -1.26 12.54 4.77
N SER A 148 -1.26 12.84 6.09
CA SER A 148 -2.45 12.70 6.94
C SER A 148 -3.54 13.67 6.47
N ALA A 149 -3.18 14.92 6.20
CA ALA A 149 -4.10 15.92 5.65
C ALA A 149 -4.64 15.55 4.26
N LEU A 150 -3.88 14.77 3.48
CA LEU A 150 -4.29 14.21 2.19
C LEU A 150 -5.13 12.94 2.32
N GLY A 151 -5.36 12.41 3.54
CA GLY A 151 -6.24 11.27 3.78
C GLY A 151 -5.55 9.90 3.87
N ALA A 152 -4.25 9.84 4.15
CA ALA A 152 -3.57 8.60 4.53
C ALA A 152 -3.70 8.33 6.04
N ASP A 153 -3.69 7.05 6.42
CA ASP A 153 -4.02 6.59 7.78
C ASP A 153 -2.86 5.86 8.48
N MET A 154 -1.93 5.30 7.72
CA MET A 154 -0.83 4.48 8.25
C MET A 154 0.49 4.82 7.57
N TYR A 155 1.59 4.66 8.32
CA TYR A 155 2.96 4.96 7.89
C TYR A 155 3.95 4.00 8.55
N ASP A 156 5.09 3.80 7.89
CA ASP A 156 6.25 3.11 8.46
C ASP A 156 7.53 3.78 7.97
N CYS A 157 8.54 3.87 8.84
CA CYS A 157 9.85 4.31 8.41
C CYS A 157 10.96 3.92 9.39
N VAL A 158 12.12 3.62 8.82
CA VAL A 158 13.35 3.42 9.58
C VAL A 158 13.97 4.74 10.06
N TYR A 159 13.55 5.90 9.53
CA TYR A 159 14.14 7.21 9.81
C TYR A 159 14.36 7.47 11.31
N PRO A 160 13.35 7.44 12.19
CA PRO A 160 13.54 7.78 13.60
C PRO A 160 14.52 6.84 14.32
N THR A 161 14.44 5.53 14.08
CA THR A 161 15.35 4.58 14.74
C THR A 161 16.76 4.63 14.16
N ARG A 162 16.90 4.87 12.85
CA ARG A 162 18.19 4.96 12.16
C ARG A 162 18.95 6.20 12.59
N THR A 163 18.32 7.37 12.59
CA THR A 163 18.99 8.64 12.94
C THR A 163 19.34 8.70 14.43
N ALA A 164 18.51 8.13 15.31
CA ALA A 164 18.84 7.96 16.72
C ALA A 164 20.15 7.19 16.94
N ARG A 165 20.38 6.09 16.19
CA ARG A 165 21.65 5.34 16.25
C ARG A 165 22.86 6.14 15.74
N PHE A 166 22.64 7.19 14.96
CA PHE A 166 23.68 8.12 14.52
C PHE A 166 23.75 9.40 15.37
N GLY A 167 23.13 9.41 16.56
CA GLY A 167 23.24 10.51 17.50
C GLY A 167 22.35 11.72 17.19
N THR A 168 21.32 11.54 16.38
CA THR A 168 20.34 12.60 16.07
C THR A 168 19.04 12.37 16.84
N ALA A 169 18.54 13.42 17.50
CA ALA A 169 17.23 13.42 18.15
C ALA A 169 16.24 14.28 17.33
N LEU A 170 14.99 13.82 17.21
CA LEU A 170 13.90 14.62 16.67
C LEU A 170 13.36 15.51 17.79
N VAL A 171 13.23 16.80 17.53
CA VAL A 171 12.63 17.78 18.46
C VAL A 171 11.48 18.49 17.75
N PRO A 172 10.43 18.92 18.48
CA PRO A 172 9.47 19.86 17.93
C PRO A 172 10.20 21.13 17.46
N GLU A 173 9.78 21.66 16.31
CA GLU A 173 10.21 22.98 15.84
C GLU A 173 9.63 24.10 16.70
#